data_AF-A0AAW2U6X2-F1
#
_entry.id   AF-A0AAW2U6X2-F1
#
_cell.length_a   1.000
_cell.length_b   1.000
_cell.length_c   1.000
_cell.angle_alpha   90.00
_cell.angle_beta   90.00
_cell.angle_gamma   90.00
#
_symmetry.space_group_name_H-M   'P 1'
#
loop_
_entity.id
_entity.type
_entity.pdbx_description
1 polymer ?
#
loop_
_entity_poly.entity_id
_entity_poly.type
_entity_poly.pdbx_seq_one_letter_code
_entity_poly.pdbx_strand_id
1 'polypeptide(L)'
;MSSAEARQREYASHQSGEESLETPLLSELETENDSSKHVKLGFIAGLVTREKSMAFERILFRATRGNVFLKQAVVDEPVIDPVSGEKVEKNVFVVFFSGERAKNKILKICEAFGANRYSFSEDVSKKTQMITEVSGRLSELKSTLDAGAVHRRNLLQTIGEQFEQWNLLVRKEKAIYHTLNMLSIDVTKKCLVAEGWSPVFATKQIQEALHRATHDSKSQVDAIFQVLYTREMPPTYFRTNKFNSAFQEIVDAYG
;
A
#
# COMPACT_ATOMS: atom_id res chain seq x y z
N MET A 1 28.38 77.16 67.21
CA MET A 1 28.86 75.82 67.58
C MET A 1 27.67 75.00 68.06
N SER A 2 27.46 73.86 67.40
CA SER A 2 26.83 72.65 67.94
C SER A 2 25.43 72.73 68.56
N SER A 3 24.42 72.44 67.73
CA SER A 3 23.51 71.30 67.91
C SER A 3 23.16 70.91 69.36
N ALA A 4 22.19 71.60 69.95
CA ALA A 4 21.37 71.06 71.05
C ALA A 4 20.01 71.75 71.25
N GLU A 5 19.58 72.63 70.34
CA GLU A 5 18.19 73.14 70.27
C GLU A 5 17.47 72.56 69.04
N ALA A 6 17.95 71.38 68.63
CA ALA A 6 17.19 70.45 67.82
C ALA A 6 16.20 69.74 68.74
N ARG A 7 14.93 69.83 68.34
CA ARG A 7 13.75 69.13 68.88
C ARG A 7 12.97 69.98 69.89
N GLN A 8 11.76 70.34 69.47
CA GLN A 8 10.68 70.93 70.26
C GLN A 8 10.73 72.45 70.42
N ARG A 9 10.48 73.16 69.31
CA ARG A 9 9.44 74.20 69.19
C ARG A 9 9.49 74.79 67.78
N GLU A 10 8.32 75.17 67.28
CA GLU A 10 8.13 76.11 66.17
C GLU A 10 8.69 75.60 64.82
N TYR A 11 7.93 74.85 64.03
CA TYR A 11 6.90 75.41 63.17
C TYR A 11 5.65 74.51 63.16
N ALA A 12 4.83 74.66 64.18
CA ALA A 12 3.41 74.35 64.09
C ALA A 12 2.71 75.62 63.60
N SER A 13 2.61 75.80 62.28
CA SER A 13 1.60 76.65 61.65
C SER A 13 1.63 76.47 60.13
N HIS A 14 0.94 75.47 59.61
CA HIS A 14 -0.24 75.70 58.78
C HIS A 14 -0.85 74.36 58.33
N GLN A 15 -2.15 74.23 58.61
CA GLN A 15 -3.06 73.17 58.23
C GLN A 15 -3.20 73.03 56.70
N SER A 16 -3.38 71.79 56.22
CA SER A 16 -4.48 71.33 55.34
C SER A 16 -4.04 70.17 54.44
N GLY A 17 -4.88 69.14 54.31
CA GLY A 17 -4.77 68.12 53.25
C GLY A 17 -4.58 66.70 53.76
N GLU A 18 -5.68 65.96 53.92
CA GLU A 18 -5.71 64.50 54.00
C GLU A 18 -5.28 63.82 52.68
N GLU A 19 -5.11 62.50 52.76
CA GLU A 19 -5.21 61.49 51.70
C GLU A 19 -3.93 61.03 50.95
N SER A 20 -3.46 59.86 51.41
CA SER A 20 -3.19 58.65 50.60
C SER A 20 -2.57 58.83 49.20
N LEU A 21 -1.25 58.65 49.12
CA LEU A 21 -0.52 58.44 47.87
C LEU A 21 -0.49 56.94 47.53
N GLU A 22 -1.60 56.43 46.97
CA GLU A 22 -1.54 55.28 46.06
C GLU A 22 -1.27 55.79 44.64
N THR A 23 -0.31 55.13 43.98
CA THR A 23 0.16 55.36 42.62
C THR A 23 -0.97 55.40 41.56
N PRO A 24 -1.20 56.54 40.87
CA PRO A 24 -2.23 56.66 39.84
C PRO A 24 -1.59 56.57 38.44
N LEU A 25 -1.38 55.35 37.93
CA LEU A 25 -0.84 55.16 36.57
C LEU A 25 -1.45 53.95 35.84
N LEU A 26 -2.65 53.53 36.24
CA LEU A 26 -3.39 52.41 35.65
C LEU A 26 -4.74 52.83 35.03
N SER A 27 -5.06 54.13 35.01
CA SER A 27 -6.40 54.65 34.68
C SER A 27 -6.52 55.40 33.34
N GLU A 28 -5.45 55.55 32.54
CA GLU A 28 -5.48 56.40 31.33
C GLU A 28 -5.13 55.71 30.00
N LEU A 29 -5.29 54.38 29.89
CA LEU A 29 -5.20 53.70 28.58
C LEU A 29 -6.47 52.94 28.16
N GLU A 30 -7.58 53.13 28.87
CA GLU A 30 -8.91 52.73 28.40
C GLU A 30 -9.62 53.91 27.72
N THR A 31 -9.23 54.22 26.49
CA THR A 31 -10.13 54.83 25.49
C THR A 31 -9.57 54.65 24.07
N GLU A 32 -9.68 53.43 23.57
CA GLU A 32 -10.13 53.17 22.19
C GLU A 32 -10.72 51.76 22.14
N ASN A 33 -12.02 51.73 22.41
CA ASN A 33 -12.86 50.55 22.48
C ASN A 33 -13.22 50.11 21.04
N ASP A 34 -12.45 49.20 20.44
CA ASP A 34 -12.92 48.38 19.30
C ASP A 34 -13.31 46.98 19.81
N SER A 35 -14.28 46.95 20.71
CA SER A 35 -14.82 45.74 21.37
C SER A 35 -15.79 44.93 20.48
N SER A 36 -15.50 44.82 19.18
CA SER A 36 -16.31 43.99 18.27
C SER A 36 -15.53 43.10 17.29
N LYS A 37 -14.23 42.91 17.48
CA LYS A 37 -13.49 41.83 16.81
C LYS A 37 -13.38 40.63 17.75
N HIS A 38 -14.39 39.76 17.77
CA HIS A 38 -14.19 38.38 18.22
C HIS A 38 -12.97 37.83 17.48
N VAL A 39 -11.84 37.67 18.16
CA VAL A 39 -10.66 37.02 17.60
C VAL A 39 -11.02 35.55 17.42
N LYS A 40 -11.54 35.20 16.23
CA LYS A 40 -11.79 33.81 15.86
C LYS A 40 -10.43 33.11 15.74
N LEU A 41 -10.07 32.38 16.77
CA LEU A 41 -8.94 31.45 16.74
C LEU A 41 -9.31 30.32 15.78
N GLY A 42 -8.45 30.03 14.81
CA GLY A 42 -8.57 28.86 13.95
C GLY A 42 -7.65 27.76 14.45
N PHE A 43 -7.98 26.51 14.14
CA PHE A 43 -7.07 25.39 14.34
C PHE A 43 -6.98 24.51 13.09
N ILE A 44 -5.83 23.86 12.92
CA ILE A 44 -5.60 22.83 11.90
C ILE A 44 -5.06 21.60 12.62
N ALA A 45 -5.68 20.46 12.38
CA ALA A 45 -5.24 19.17 12.87
C ALA A 45 -4.79 18.27 11.72
N GLY A 46 -3.81 17.41 11.99
CA GLY A 46 -3.30 16.49 10.99
C GLY A 46 -2.31 15.47 11.53
N LEU A 47 -1.78 14.68 10.61
CA LEU A 47 -0.74 13.68 10.84
C LEU A 47 0.53 14.08 10.09
N VAL A 48 1.68 14.02 10.76
CA VAL A 48 3.01 14.21 10.17
C VAL A 48 3.87 12.99 10.49
N THR A 49 4.81 12.63 9.63
CA THR A 49 5.74 11.53 9.93
C THR A 49 6.63 11.88 11.12
N ARG A 50 6.91 10.90 11.98
CA ARG A 50 7.67 11.09 13.22
C ARG A 50 9.06 11.68 12.96
N GLU A 51 9.75 11.22 11.93
CA GLU A 51 11.07 11.73 11.52
C GLU A 51 11.07 13.22 11.21
N LYS A 52 9.97 13.72 10.62
CA LYS A 52 9.84 15.11 10.20
C LYS A 52 9.18 16.00 11.26
N SER A 53 8.73 15.45 12.40
CA SER A 53 7.94 16.19 13.39
C SER A 53 8.69 17.36 14.01
N MET A 54 9.98 17.16 14.35
CA MET A 54 10.85 18.19 14.92
C MET A 54 11.23 19.27 13.91
N ALA A 55 11.42 18.89 12.64
CA ALA A 55 11.65 19.84 11.56
C ALA A 55 10.40 20.68 11.28
N PHE A 56 9.22 20.04 11.28
CA PHE A 56 7.93 20.69 11.11
C PHE A 56 7.68 21.76 12.18
N GLU A 57 7.87 21.43 13.46
CA GLU A 57 7.73 22.38 14.57
C GLU A 57 8.64 23.60 14.42
N ARG A 58 9.93 23.38 14.13
CA ARG A 58 10.90 24.47 13.96
C ARG A 58 10.55 25.40 12.80
N ILE A 59 10.13 24.85 11.66
CA ILE A 59 9.74 25.65 10.50
C ILE A 59 8.45 26.42 10.78
N LEU A 60 7.47 25.78 11.43
CA LEU A 60 6.22 26.41 11.82
C LEU A 60 6.46 27.61 12.75
N PHE A 61 7.28 27.43 13.79
CA PHE A 61 7.64 28.49 14.74
C PHE A 61 8.35 29.66 14.05
N ARG A 62 9.34 29.37 13.19
CA ARG A 62 10.11 30.39 12.46
C ARG A 62 9.24 31.17 11.45
N ALA A 63 8.41 30.48 10.68
CA ALA A 63 7.58 31.12 9.64
C ALA A 63 6.49 32.04 10.20
N THR A 64 6.04 31.74 11.42
CA THR A 64 4.97 32.46 12.14
C THR A 64 5.50 33.39 13.22
N ARG A 65 6.81 33.45 13.44
CA ARG A 65 7.49 34.25 14.48
C ARG A 65 6.96 33.97 15.89
N GLY A 66 6.60 32.72 16.17
CA GLY A 66 6.06 32.30 17.47
C GLY A 66 4.58 32.61 17.71
N ASN A 67 3.85 33.16 16.72
CA ASN A 67 2.44 33.53 16.88
C ASN A 67 1.45 32.34 16.69
N VAL A 68 1.91 31.11 16.84
CA VAL A 68 1.07 29.90 16.73
C VAL A 68 1.36 28.96 17.88
N PHE A 69 0.32 28.30 18.37
CA PHE A 69 0.43 27.31 19.43
C PHE A 69 0.31 25.91 18.82
N LEU A 70 1.37 25.10 18.94
CA LEU A 70 1.43 23.75 18.41
C LEU A 70 1.38 22.74 19.56
N LYS A 71 0.52 21.73 19.44
CA LYS A 71 0.51 20.55 20.31
C LYS A 71 0.73 19.31 19.44
N GLN A 72 1.70 18.48 19.79
CA GLN A 72 1.94 17.19 19.14
C GLN A 72 1.74 16.04 20.12
N ALA A 73 1.27 14.91 19.61
CA ALA A 73 1.17 13.64 20.33
C ALA A 73 1.65 12.50 19.42
N VAL A 74 2.38 11.55 19.98
CA VAL A 74 2.85 10.37 19.25
C VAL A 74 1.67 9.41 19.09
N VAL A 75 1.56 8.79 17.90
CA VAL A 75 0.64 7.66 17.69
C VAL A 75 1.40 6.38 17.99
N ASP A 76 0.91 5.58 18.94
CA ASP A 76 1.61 4.37 19.39
C ASP A 76 1.68 3.28 18.30
N GLU A 77 0.68 3.20 17.43
CA GLU A 77 0.62 2.22 16.35
C GLU A 77 0.99 2.84 14.98
N PRO A 78 1.82 2.15 14.17
CA PRO A 78 2.19 2.63 12.85
C PRO A 78 0.98 2.65 11.91
N VAL A 79 0.75 3.79 11.27
CA VAL A 79 -0.42 4.03 10.42
C VAL A 79 -0.06 3.78 8.97
N ILE A 80 -0.93 3.11 8.23
CA ILE A 80 -0.77 2.92 6.79
C ILE A 80 -0.97 4.28 6.10
N ASP A 81 0.04 4.74 5.38
CA ASP A 81 -0.08 5.97 4.61
C ASP A 81 -0.99 5.75 3.39
N PRO A 82 -2.03 6.58 3.18
CA PRO A 82 -2.93 6.43 2.04
C PRO A 82 -2.26 6.64 0.68
N VAL A 83 -1.08 7.28 0.62
CA VAL A 83 -0.37 7.56 -0.65
C VAL A 83 0.69 6.49 -0.93
N SER A 84 1.54 6.13 0.04
CA SER A 84 2.56 5.09 -0.18
C SER A 84 2.07 3.65 0.06
N GLY A 85 1.00 3.47 0.83
CA GLY A 85 0.55 2.14 1.27
C GLY A 85 1.44 1.49 2.33
N GLU A 86 2.47 2.19 2.82
CA GLU A 86 3.42 1.68 3.81
C GLU A 86 2.99 2.00 5.24
N LYS A 87 3.39 1.14 6.19
CA LYS A 87 3.20 1.39 7.63
C LYS A 87 4.29 2.34 8.11
N VAL A 88 3.88 3.54 8.52
CA VAL A 88 4.79 4.61 8.95
C VAL A 88 4.41 5.10 10.35
N GLU A 89 5.42 5.38 11.17
CA GLU A 89 5.20 6.05 12.46
C GLU A 89 4.83 7.51 12.23
N LYS A 90 3.68 7.93 12.80
CA LYS A 90 3.14 9.28 12.63
C LYS A 90 2.88 9.92 13.98
N ASN A 91 2.97 11.25 14.01
CA ASN A 91 2.54 12.07 15.13
C ASN A 91 1.28 12.84 14.73
N VAL A 92 0.31 12.89 15.63
CA VAL A 92 -0.83 13.80 15.53
C VAL A 92 -0.37 15.19 15.96
N PHE A 93 -0.77 16.21 15.22
CA PHE A 93 -0.55 17.59 15.61
C PHE A 93 -1.83 18.41 15.54
N VAL A 94 -1.90 19.43 16.39
CA VAL A 94 -2.92 20.48 16.36
C VAL A 94 -2.21 21.83 16.44
N VAL A 95 -2.43 22.69 15.45
CA VAL A 95 -1.91 24.06 15.39
C VAL A 95 -3.05 25.03 15.58
N PHE A 96 -2.97 25.88 16.59
CA PHE A 96 -3.86 27.02 16.78
C PHE A 96 -3.21 28.28 16.22
N PHE A 97 -3.98 29.07 15.47
CA PHE A 97 -3.51 30.28 14.82
C PHE A 97 -4.57 31.38 14.85
N SER A 98 -4.11 32.62 14.76
CA SER A 98 -4.96 33.79 14.57
C SER A 98 -4.62 34.47 13.24
N GLY A 99 -5.64 34.79 12.45
CA GLY A 99 -5.50 35.49 11.17
C GLY A 99 -5.23 34.60 9.96
N GLU A 100 -5.71 35.06 8.80
CA GLU A 100 -5.68 34.31 7.54
C GLU A 100 -4.28 34.17 6.93
N ARG A 101 -3.40 35.16 7.15
CA ARG A 101 -2.00 35.08 6.72
C ARG A 101 -1.25 33.92 7.40
N ALA A 102 -1.52 33.66 8.68
CA ALA A 102 -0.94 32.54 9.41
C ALA A 102 -1.48 31.21 8.86
N LYS A 103 -2.80 31.11 8.67
CA LYS A 103 -3.46 29.95 8.04
C LYS A 103 -2.79 29.53 6.73
N ASN A 104 -2.61 30.49 5.80
CA ASN A 104 -2.04 30.21 4.48
C ASN A 104 -0.57 29.74 4.56
N LYS A 105 0.21 30.26 5.51
CA LYS A 105 1.57 29.77 5.76
C LYS A 105 1.57 28.35 6.30
N ILE A 106 0.71 28.05 7.28
CA ILE A 106 0.59 26.71 7.89
C ILE A 106 0.18 25.70 6.82
N LEU A 107 -0.79 26.03 5.96
CA LEU A 107 -1.23 25.16 4.86
C LEU A 107 -0.09 24.79 3.91
N LYS A 108 0.72 25.77 3.49
CA LYS A 108 1.89 25.55 2.63
C LYS A 108 2.95 24.68 3.30
N ILE A 109 3.17 24.86 4.61
CA ILE A 109 4.11 24.03 5.37
C ILE A 109 3.57 22.60 5.48
N CYS A 110 2.28 22.42 5.80
CA CYS A 110 1.67 21.09 5.84
C CYS A 110 1.79 20.36 4.49
N GLU A 111 1.59 21.07 3.37
CA GLU A 111 1.75 20.51 2.03
C GLU A 111 3.21 20.13 1.73
N ALA A 112 4.18 21.01 2.03
CA ALA A 112 5.60 20.73 1.82
C ALA A 112 6.12 19.53 2.63
N PHE A 113 5.51 19.27 3.79
CA PHE A 113 5.86 18.14 4.65
C PHE A 113 5.05 16.86 4.35
N GLY A 114 4.11 16.90 3.41
CA GLY A 114 3.22 15.78 3.10
C GLY A 114 2.30 15.40 4.26
N ALA A 115 1.88 16.38 5.07
CA ALA A 115 1.01 16.15 6.22
C ALA A 115 -0.45 15.97 5.80
N ASN A 116 -1.07 14.89 6.27
CA ASN A 116 -2.49 14.62 6.04
C ASN A 116 -3.31 15.49 7.00
N ARG A 117 -4.19 16.33 6.46
CA ARG A 117 -4.98 17.30 7.24
C ARG A 117 -6.42 16.82 7.37
N TYR A 118 -6.99 16.99 8.55
CA TYR A 118 -8.40 16.66 8.82
C TYR A 118 -9.11 17.87 9.41
N SER A 119 -10.20 18.28 8.76
CA SER A 119 -11.06 19.35 9.27
C SER A 119 -12.20 18.73 10.08
N PHE A 120 -12.35 19.17 11.32
CA PHE A 120 -13.52 18.86 12.15
C PHE A 120 -14.04 20.14 12.81
N SER A 121 -15.34 20.17 13.11
CA SER A 121 -15.99 21.30 13.78
C SER A 121 -15.58 21.40 15.26
N GLU A 122 -15.67 22.58 15.86
CA GLU A 122 -15.43 22.80 17.29
C GLU A 122 -16.55 22.23 18.16
N ASP A 123 -17.78 22.22 17.64
CA ASP A 123 -18.99 21.78 18.31
C ASP A 123 -18.87 20.32 18.75
N VAL A 124 -19.03 20.08 20.06
CA VAL A 124 -18.93 18.73 20.65
C VAL A 124 -19.97 17.78 20.03
N SER A 125 -21.20 18.25 19.81
CA SER A 125 -22.26 17.46 19.18
C SER A 125 -21.90 17.01 17.76
N LYS A 126 -21.28 17.90 16.96
CA LYS A 126 -20.83 17.56 15.58
C LYS A 126 -19.61 16.64 15.60
N LYS A 127 -18.71 16.78 16.58
CA LYS A 127 -17.58 15.84 16.77
C LYS A 127 -18.09 14.44 17.06
N THR A 128 -19.02 14.29 17.99
CA THR A 128 -19.61 12.97 18.32
C THR A 128 -20.31 12.37 17.11
N GLN A 129 -21.06 13.18 16.35
CA GLN A 129 -21.70 12.73 15.12
C GLN A 129 -20.68 12.22 14.08
N MET A 130 -19.60 12.97 13.83
CA MET A 130 -18.54 12.55 12.91
C MET A 130 -17.84 11.26 13.38
N ILE A 131 -17.60 11.10 14.68
CA ILE A 131 -17.01 9.86 15.22
C ILE A 131 -17.92 8.67 14.95
N THR A 132 -19.23 8.80 15.21
CA THR A 132 -20.20 7.74 14.95
C THR A 132 -20.29 7.41 13.46
N GLU A 133 -20.32 8.42 12.59
CA GLU A 133 -20.36 8.24 11.14
C GLU A 133 -19.11 7.54 10.61
N VAL A 134 -17.92 8.00 11.00
CA VAL A 134 -16.64 7.40 10.58
C VAL A 134 -16.50 5.98 11.13
N SER A 135 -16.92 5.72 12.36
CA SER A 135 -16.89 4.38 12.94
C SER A 135 -17.84 3.42 12.21
N GLY A 136 -19.03 3.89 11.84
CA GLY A 136 -19.99 3.12 11.03
C GLY A 136 -19.41 2.77 9.65
N ARG A 137 -18.86 3.76 8.93
CA ARG A 137 -18.20 3.55 7.64
C ARG A 137 -16.99 2.61 7.73
N LEU A 138 -16.20 2.73 8.80
CA LEU A 138 -15.05 1.85 9.03
C LEU A 138 -15.49 0.40 9.21
N SER A 139 -16.56 0.17 9.97
CA SER A 139 -17.14 -1.17 10.16
C SER A 139 -17.67 -1.76 8.86
N GLU A 140 -18.37 -0.96 8.05
CA GLU A 140 -18.88 -1.38 6.74
C GLU A 140 -17.74 -1.72 5.77
N LEU A 141 -16.70 -0.89 5.71
CA LEU A 141 -15.53 -1.13 4.88
C LEU A 141 -14.80 -2.40 5.31
N LYS A 142 -14.64 -2.63 6.62
CA LYS A 142 -14.02 -3.85 7.15
C LYS A 142 -14.82 -5.09 6.78
N SER A 143 -16.15 -5.06 6.94
CA SER A 143 -17.02 -6.15 6.53
C SER A 143 -16.91 -6.46 5.04
N THR A 144 -16.87 -5.42 4.20
CA THR A 144 -16.72 -5.55 2.74
C THR A 144 -15.35 -6.15 2.38
N LEU A 145 -14.29 -5.73 3.06
CA LEU A 145 -12.95 -6.25 2.86
C LEU A 145 -12.84 -7.72 3.29
N ASP A 146 -13.44 -8.09 4.42
CA ASP A 146 -13.48 -9.47 4.90
C ASP A 146 -14.27 -10.36 3.94
N ALA A 147 -15.44 -9.91 3.48
CA ALA A 147 -16.24 -10.61 2.47
C ALA A 147 -15.46 -10.78 1.15
N GLY A 148 -14.78 -9.74 0.68
CA GLY A 148 -13.92 -9.78 -0.51
C GLY A 148 -12.73 -10.74 -0.34
N ALA A 149 -12.11 -10.77 0.83
CA ALA A 149 -11.01 -11.67 1.15
C ALA A 149 -11.46 -13.15 1.17
N VAL A 150 -12.64 -13.43 1.73
CA VAL A 150 -13.26 -14.77 1.70
C VAL A 150 -13.60 -15.18 0.28
N HIS A 151 -14.24 -14.28 -0.49
CA HIS A 151 -14.57 -14.55 -1.89
C HIS A 151 -13.32 -14.87 -2.73
N ARG A 152 -12.27 -14.06 -2.60
CA ARG A 152 -10.98 -14.30 -3.27
C ARG A 152 -10.38 -15.64 -2.86
N ARG A 153 -10.39 -15.97 -1.57
CA ARG A 153 -9.85 -17.25 -1.07
C ARG A 153 -10.60 -18.43 -1.67
N ASN A 154 -11.93 -18.38 -1.69
CA ASN A 154 -12.75 -19.44 -2.25
C ASN A 154 -12.49 -19.63 -3.75
N LEU A 155 -12.42 -18.53 -4.51
CA LEU A 155 -12.10 -18.58 -5.93
C LEU A 155 -10.72 -19.20 -6.18
N LEU A 156 -9.71 -18.77 -5.43
CA LEU A 156 -8.35 -19.32 -5.54
C LEU A 156 -8.27 -20.80 -5.16
N GLN A 157 -9.05 -21.23 -4.17
CA GLN A 157 -9.15 -22.63 -3.78
C GLN A 157 -9.75 -23.47 -4.93
N THR A 158 -10.88 -23.04 -5.49
CA THR A 158 -11.52 -23.72 -6.62
C THR A 158 -10.61 -23.79 -7.85
N ILE A 159 -9.93 -22.68 -8.19
CA ILE A 159 -8.97 -22.65 -9.29
C ILE A 159 -7.79 -23.58 -8.97
N GLY A 160 -7.25 -23.54 -7.75
CA GLY A 160 -6.12 -24.36 -7.33
C GLY A 160 -6.39 -25.86 -7.46
N GLU A 161 -7.61 -26.31 -7.14
CA GLU A 161 -8.02 -27.72 -7.28
C GLU A 161 -8.05 -28.18 -8.74
N GLN A 162 -8.47 -27.31 -9.67
CA GLN A 162 -8.63 -27.66 -11.09
C GLN A 162 -7.42 -27.31 -11.94
N PHE A 163 -6.52 -26.45 -11.44
CA PHE A 163 -5.42 -25.89 -12.20
C PHE A 163 -4.48 -26.97 -12.75
N GLU A 164 -4.09 -27.96 -11.94
CA GLU A 164 -3.18 -29.02 -12.39
C GLU A 164 -3.79 -29.86 -13.53
N GLN A 165 -5.09 -30.16 -13.44
CA GLN A 165 -5.79 -30.88 -14.50
C GLN A 165 -5.86 -30.06 -15.79
N TRP A 166 -6.22 -28.78 -15.71
CA TRP A 166 -6.25 -27.89 -16.88
C TRP A 166 -4.87 -27.71 -17.50
N ASN A 167 -3.85 -27.52 -16.67
CA ASN A 167 -2.47 -27.37 -17.10
C ASN A 167 -1.97 -28.64 -17.81
N LEU A 168 -2.28 -29.83 -17.29
CA LEU A 168 -1.95 -31.10 -17.95
C LEU A 168 -2.67 -31.24 -19.30
N LEU A 169 -3.97 -30.93 -19.36
CA LEU A 169 -4.75 -30.98 -20.60
C LEU A 169 -4.17 -30.04 -21.66
N VAL A 170 -3.89 -28.79 -21.32
CA VAL A 170 -3.33 -27.79 -22.24
C VAL A 170 -1.93 -28.19 -22.70
N ARG A 171 -1.08 -28.71 -21.81
CA ARG A 171 0.26 -29.20 -22.19
C ARG A 171 0.19 -30.38 -23.14
N LYS A 172 -0.71 -31.33 -22.87
CA LYS A 172 -0.94 -32.49 -23.74
C LYS A 172 -1.43 -32.05 -25.12
N GLU A 173 -2.43 -31.18 -25.17
CA GLU A 173 -2.99 -30.66 -26.42
C GLU A 173 -1.95 -29.90 -27.23
N LYS A 174 -1.17 -29.03 -26.57
CA LYS A 174 -0.04 -28.33 -27.20
C LYS A 174 1.00 -29.30 -27.76
N ALA A 175 1.34 -30.36 -27.04
CA ALA A 175 2.29 -31.37 -27.51
C ALA A 175 1.76 -32.13 -28.74
N ILE A 176 0.46 -32.42 -28.78
CA ILE A 176 -0.20 -33.05 -29.94
C ILE A 176 -0.09 -32.12 -31.14
N TYR A 177 -0.53 -30.86 -31.04
CA TYR A 177 -0.43 -29.90 -32.15
C TYR A 177 1.02 -29.65 -32.59
N HIS A 178 1.95 -29.58 -31.64
CA HIS A 178 3.37 -29.46 -31.97
C HIS A 178 3.88 -30.66 -32.78
N THR A 179 3.45 -31.87 -32.43
CA THR A 179 3.79 -33.08 -33.17
C THR A 179 3.13 -33.10 -34.55
N LEU A 180 1.86 -32.72 -34.65
CA LEU A 180 1.14 -32.62 -35.93
C LEU A 180 1.78 -31.61 -36.88
N ASN A 181 2.35 -30.52 -36.36
CA ASN A 181 3.07 -29.53 -37.15
C ASN A 181 4.39 -30.06 -37.77
N MET A 182 4.95 -31.16 -37.24
CA MET A 182 6.11 -31.81 -37.85
C MET A 182 5.73 -32.78 -38.99
N LEU A 183 4.42 -33.07 -39.15
CA LEU A 183 3.94 -33.99 -40.17
C LEU A 183 3.70 -33.26 -41.50
N SER A 184 3.86 -33.99 -42.61
CA SER A 184 3.54 -33.45 -43.93
C SER A 184 2.07 -33.69 -44.26
N ILE A 185 1.44 -32.72 -44.93
CA ILE A 185 0.03 -32.78 -45.33
C ILE A 185 -0.04 -33.27 -46.78
N ASP A 186 -0.67 -34.42 -47.00
CA ASP A 186 -1.07 -34.86 -48.35
C ASP A 186 -2.44 -34.25 -48.69
N VAL A 187 -2.42 -33.17 -49.49
CA VAL A 187 -3.62 -32.41 -49.90
C VAL A 187 -4.55 -33.26 -50.77
N THR A 188 -4.02 -34.23 -51.50
CA THR A 188 -4.79 -35.08 -52.43
C THR A 188 -5.64 -36.10 -51.66
N LYS A 189 -5.08 -36.69 -50.61
CA LYS A 189 -5.79 -37.68 -49.77
C LYS A 189 -6.41 -37.10 -48.50
N LYS A 190 -6.13 -35.82 -48.19
CA LYS A 190 -6.45 -35.19 -46.91
C LYS A 190 -5.95 -36.01 -45.71
N CYS A 191 -4.74 -36.56 -45.84
CA CYS A 191 -4.10 -37.36 -44.80
C CYS A 191 -2.81 -36.69 -44.34
N LEU A 192 -2.40 -36.98 -43.11
CA LEU A 192 -1.09 -36.61 -42.59
C LEU A 192 -0.12 -37.76 -42.81
N VAL A 193 1.07 -37.45 -43.30
CA VAL A 193 2.15 -38.40 -43.51
C VAL A 193 3.31 -38.05 -42.58
N ALA A 194 3.75 -39.06 -41.84
CA ALA A 194 4.79 -38.97 -40.84
C ALA A 194 5.86 -40.02 -41.14
N GLU A 195 7.13 -39.62 -41.02
CA GLU A 195 8.27 -40.54 -41.00
C GLU A 195 8.96 -40.39 -39.65
N GLY A 196 9.39 -41.51 -39.06
CA GLY A 196 9.98 -41.49 -37.73
C GLY A 196 10.67 -42.80 -37.39
N TRP A 197 11.64 -42.69 -36.49
CA TRP A 197 12.40 -43.84 -36.00
C TRP A 197 11.64 -44.56 -34.89
N SER A 198 11.55 -45.88 -34.99
CA SER A 198 10.96 -46.74 -33.96
C SER A 198 11.85 -47.96 -33.72
N PRO A 199 12.02 -48.41 -32.46
CA PRO A 199 12.62 -49.70 -32.19
C PRO A 199 11.83 -50.84 -32.84
N VAL A 200 12.53 -51.83 -33.39
CA VAL A 200 11.92 -52.98 -34.10
C VAL A 200 11.01 -53.80 -33.19
N PHE A 201 11.35 -53.91 -31.90
CA PHE A 201 10.52 -54.64 -30.94
C PHE A 201 9.19 -53.93 -30.62
N ALA A 202 9.12 -52.61 -30.81
CA ALA A 202 7.95 -51.80 -30.48
C ALA A 202 6.93 -51.73 -31.63
N THR A 203 7.27 -52.24 -32.82
CA THR A 203 6.42 -52.19 -34.01
C THR A 203 5.00 -52.71 -33.77
N LYS A 204 4.86 -53.84 -33.07
CA LYS A 204 3.53 -54.40 -32.73
C LYS A 204 2.71 -53.47 -31.84
N GLN A 205 3.35 -52.85 -30.83
CA GLN A 205 2.69 -51.95 -29.90
C GLN A 205 2.18 -50.68 -30.60
N ILE A 206 2.94 -50.17 -31.56
CA ILE A 206 2.56 -49.00 -32.37
C ILE A 206 1.37 -49.36 -33.27
N GLN A 207 1.42 -50.51 -33.96
CA GLN A 207 0.31 -50.97 -34.79
C GLN A 207 -0.98 -51.14 -33.99
N GLU A 208 -0.91 -51.76 -32.81
CA GLU A 208 -2.06 -51.90 -31.90
C GLU A 208 -2.58 -50.54 -31.40
N ALA A 209 -1.69 -49.59 -31.09
CA ALA A 209 -2.09 -48.24 -30.69
C ALA A 209 -2.80 -47.49 -31.81
N LEU A 210 -2.31 -47.57 -33.05
CA LEU A 210 -2.94 -46.99 -34.23
C LEU A 210 -4.31 -47.62 -34.50
N HIS A 211 -4.40 -48.95 -34.44
CA HIS A 211 -5.67 -49.65 -34.65
C HIS A 211 -6.72 -49.29 -33.59
N ARG A 212 -6.31 -49.13 -32.33
CA ARG A 212 -7.19 -48.62 -31.27
C ARG A 212 -7.63 -47.19 -31.54
N ALA A 213 -6.71 -46.31 -31.94
CA ALA A 213 -7.04 -44.93 -32.27
C ALA A 213 -8.05 -44.82 -33.42
N THR A 214 -7.90 -45.61 -34.48
CA THR A 214 -8.85 -45.68 -35.61
C THR A 214 -10.24 -46.13 -35.15
N HIS A 215 -10.29 -47.15 -34.29
CA HIS A 215 -11.56 -47.64 -33.74
C HIS A 215 -12.26 -46.58 -32.87
N ASP A 216 -11.51 -45.94 -31.97
CA ASP A 216 -12.05 -44.92 -31.07
C ASP A 216 -12.50 -43.66 -31.81
N SER A 217 -11.79 -43.28 -32.89
CA SER A 217 -12.15 -42.14 -33.74
C SER A 217 -13.28 -42.45 -34.74
N LYS A 218 -13.73 -43.70 -34.85
CA LYS A 218 -14.71 -44.19 -35.85
C LYS A 218 -14.34 -43.75 -37.28
N SER A 219 -13.05 -43.74 -37.60
CA SER A 219 -12.57 -43.35 -38.92
C SER A 219 -12.94 -44.43 -39.95
N GLN A 220 -13.34 -44.01 -41.15
CA GLN A 220 -13.54 -44.93 -42.29
C GLN A 220 -12.21 -45.33 -42.94
N VAL A 221 -11.13 -44.62 -42.63
CA VAL A 221 -9.79 -44.85 -43.18
C VAL A 221 -8.90 -45.40 -42.08
N ASP A 222 -8.34 -46.59 -42.32
CA ASP A 222 -7.38 -47.23 -41.43
C ASP A 222 -6.05 -46.48 -41.42
N ALA A 223 -5.41 -46.42 -40.25
CA ALA A 223 -4.06 -45.91 -40.12
C ALA A 223 -3.07 -46.90 -40.74
N ILE A 224 -2.34 -46.45 -41.77
CA ILE A 224 -1.34 -47.28 -42.45
C ILE A 224 0.01 -47.11 -41.76
N PHE A 225 0.61 -48.22 -41.34
CA PHE A 225 1.97 -48.26 -40.80
C PHE A 225 2.86 -49.11 -41.70
N GLN A 226 3.88 -48.50 -42.29
CA GLN A 226 4.82 -49.16 -43.20
C GLN A 226 6.26 -49.01 -42.72
N VAL A 227 7.01 -50.11 -42.70
CA VAL A 227 8.44 -50.08 -42.43
C VAL A 227 9.17 -49.65 -43.70
N LEU A 228 9.90 -48.54 -43.62
CA LEU A 228 10.73 -48.01 -44.70
C LEU A 228 12.18 -48.45 -44.50
N TYR A 229 12.86 -48.76 -45.61
CA TYR A 229 14.29 -49.02 -45.63
C TYR A 229 15.01 -47.77 -46.09
N THR A 230 15.83 -47.18 -45.22
CA THR A 230 16.61 -45.98 -45.51
C THR A 230 18.11 -46.24 -45.32
N ARG A 231 18.94 -45.37 -45.91
CA ARG A 231 20.39 -45.34 -45.71
C ARG A 231 20.81 -44.36 -44.60
N GLU A 232 19.87 -43.61 -44.05
CA GLU A 232 20.12 -42.69 -42.96
C GLU A 232 20.46 -43.43 -41.66
N MET A 233 21.27 -42.80 -40.81
CA MET A 233 21.71 -43.40 -39.55
C MET A 233 20.56 -43.32 -38.52
N PRO A 234 20.08 -44.47 -37.99
CA PRO A 234 19.07 -44.47 -36.95
C PRO A 234 19.63 -43.88 -35.64
N PRO A 235 18.77 -43.28 -34.80
CA PRO A 235 19.15 -42.86 -33.47
C PRO A 235 19.44 -44.07 -32.58
N THR A 236 20.39 -43.92 -31.65
CA THR A 236 20.72 -44.94 -30.66
C THR A 236 19.65 -44.97 -29.56
N TYR A 237 19.17 -46.16 -29.19
CA TYR A 237 18.20 -46.36 -28.13
C TYR A 237 18.69 -47.43 -27.14
N PHE A 238 18.89 -47.05 -25.88
CA PHE A 238 19.23 -47.96 -24.79
C PHE A 238 18.03 -48.16 -23.87
N ARG A 239 17.69 -49.43 -23.60
CA ARG A 239 16.60 -49.75 -22.68
C ARG A 239 17.09 -49.62 -21.23
N THR A 240 16.72 -48.52 -20.58
CA THR A 240 17.05 -48.27 -19.18
C THR A 240 15.89 -48.66 -18.23
N ASN A 241 16.25 -48.91 -16.97
CA ASN A 241 15.41 -49.13 -15.81
C ASN A 241 15.84 -48.13 -14.72
N LYS A 242 15.12 -48.09 -13.59
CA LYS A 242 15.39 -47.14 -12.50
C LYS A 242 16.83 -47.19 -11.95
N PHE A 243 17.51 -48.32 -12.07
CA PHE A 243 18.87 -48.50 -11.56
C PHE A 243 19.93 -48.07 -12.59
N ASN A 244 19.78 -48.46 -13.85
CA ASN A 244 20.80 -48.22 -14.88
C ASN A 244 20.65 -46.87 -15.59
N SER A 245 19.53 -46.12 -15.40
CA SER A 245 19.33 -44.81 -16.04
C SER A 245 20.40 -43.79 -15.65
N ALA A 246 20.76 -43.73 -14.36
CA ALA A 246 21.78 -42.80 -13.87
C ALA A 246 23.17 -43.12 -14.46
N PHE A 247 23.49 -44.41 -14.64
CA PHE A 247 24.76 -44.80 -15.26
C PHE A 247 24.77 -44.50 -16.76
N GLN A 248 23.65 -44.70 -17.44
CA GLN A 248 23.51 -44.34 -18.86
C GLN A 248 23.64 -42.82 -19.05
N GLU A 249 23.04 -42.01 -18.18
CA GLU A 249 23.19 -40.54 -18.22
C GLU A 249 24.65 -40.09 -18.06
N ILE A 250 25.43 -40.75 -17.20
CA ILE A 250 26.86 -40.46 -17.04
C ILE A 250 27.61 -40.75 -18.35
N VAL A 251 27.27 -41.84 -19.04
CA VAL A 251 27.90 -42.20 -20.32
C VAL A 251 27.45 -41.24 -21.43
N ASP A 252 26.16 -40.93 -21.52
CA ASP A 252 25.58 -40.02 -22.52
C ASP A 252 26.12 -38.59 -22.38
N ALA A 253 26.54 -38.17 -21.17
CA ALA A 253 27.16 -36.86 -20.94
C ALA A 253 28.54 -36.71 -21.61
N TYR A 254 29.23 -37.82 -21.92
CA TYR A 254 30.49 -37.77 -22.66
C TYR A 254 30.30 -37.69 -24.18
N GLY A 255 29.15 -38.17 -24.70
CA GLY A 255 28.84 -38.24 -26.13
C GLY A 255 28.93 -39.64 -26.71
#